data_AF-C3VTW6-F1
#
_entry.id   AF-C3VTW6-F1
#
_cell.length_a   1.000
_cell.length_b   1.000
_cell.length_c   1.000
_cell.angle_alpha   90.00
_cell.angle_beta   90.00
_cell.angle_gamma   90.00
#
_symmetry.space_group_name_H-M   'P 1'
#
loop_
_entity.id
_entity.type
_entity.pdbx_description
1 polymer ?
#
loop_
_entity_poly.entity_id
_entity_poly.type
_entity_poly.pdbx_seq_one_letter_code
_entity_poly.pdbx_strand_id
1 'polypeptide(L)'
;GYLQLLHDYLHSFITRSRPLFFELEHTVKRNELQFEDMWKNGIVPGWEKVRDVDDDALINLNEFGKWEDLTYLGLDRLKAALQALGMKCGGTLEERAQRLFASKDDKNQENERKRMMNLNKEKDIAQLEYKIAKLTDLVDDQIYETKINLQRKQARYTLDESDEDSMDEEESDDDDGIPYNPKNLPLGYDGKPIPYWLYKLHQLHFTYECEICGNYKYNGPKAFQNHFSEWRHAHGMRCLGIPNTA
;
A
#
# COMPACT_ATOMS: atom_id res chain seq x y z
N GLY A 1 11.57 -12.12 11.46
CA GLY A 1 10.46 -11.14 11.58
C GLY A 1 10.10 -10.60 10.21
N TYR A 2 8.90 -10.04 10.04
CA TYR A 2 8.43 -9.51 8.74
C TYR A 2 9.43 -8.52 8.10
N LEU A 3 9.95 -7.55 8.87
CA LEU A 3 10.90 -6.56 8.38
C LEU A 3 12.18 -7.18 7.81
N GLN A 4 12.75 -8.19 8.48
CA GLN A 4 13.93 -8.90 7.97
C GLN A 4 13.64 -9.55 6.61
N LEU A 5 12.50 -10.23 6.47
CA LEU A 5 12.11 -10.87 5.21
C LEU A 5 11.91 -9.84 4.09
N LEU A 6 11.30 -8.69 4.41
CA LEU A 6 11.10 -7.60 3.45
C LEU A 6 12.44 -7.00 3.01
N HIS A 7 13.34 -6.75 3.95
CA HIS A 7 14.70 -6.29 3.66
C HIS A 7 15.44 -7.26 2.72
N ASP A 8 15.45 -8.55 3.06
CA ASP A 8 16.16 -9.57 2.30
C ASP A 8 15.54 -9.74 0.90
N TYR A 9 14.21 -9.65 0.79
CA TYR A 9 13.50 -9.64 -0.49
C TYR A 9 13.90 -8.45 -1.36
N LEU A 10 13.89 -7.22 -0.81
CA LEU A 10 14.23 -6.01 -1.56
C LEU A 10 15.70 -6.05 -2.01
N HIS A 11 16.62 -6.45 -1.13
CA HIS A 11 18.02 -6.63 -1.48
C HIS A 11 18.21 -7.65 -2.62
N SER A 12 17.54 -8.80 -2.50
CA SER A 12 17.55 -9.85 -3.54
C SER A 12 16.89 -9.39 -4.84
N PHE A 13 15.84 -8.59 -4.79
CA PHE A 13 15.18 -8.03 -5.96
C PHE A 13 16.09 -7.06 -6.71
N ILE A 14 16.76 -6.14 -6.01
CA ILE A 14 17.65 -5.15 -6.62
C ILE A 14 18.86 -5.83 -7.26
N THR A 15 19.51 -6.74 -6.54
CA THR A 15 20.66 -7.51 -7.07
C THR A 15 20.31 -8.31 -8.33
N ARG A 16 19.11 -8.89 -8.40
CA ARG A 16 18.64 -9.64 -9.58
C ARG A 16 18.18 -8.75 -10.74
N SER A 17 17.48 -7.67 -10.45
CA SER A 17 16.96 -6.76 -11.48
C SER A 17 18.03 -5.85 -12.07
N ARG A 18 19.09 -5.54 -11.32
CA ARG A 18 20.19 -4.65 -11.71
C ARG A 18 21.55 -5.29 -11.41
N PRO A 19 21.94 -6.37 -12.11
CA PRO A 19 23.18 -7.10 -11.82
C PRO A 19 24.46 -6.27 -12.06
N LEU A 20 24.39 -5.21 -12.87
CA LEU A 20 25.50 -4.28 -13.11
C LEU A 20 25.58 -3.15 -12.09
N PHE A 21 24.69 -3.12 -11.09
CA PHE A 21 24.71 -2.11 -10.03
C PHE A 21 25.71 -2.51 -8.93
N PHE A 22 27.00 -2.41 -9.25
CA PHE A 22 28.11 -2.78 -8.35
C PHE A 22 28.21 -1.90 -7.10
N GLU A 23 27.55 -0.74 -7.09
CA GLU A 23 27.59 0.20 -5.96
C GLU A 23 26.54 -0.10 -4.87
N LEU A 24 25.70 -1.14 -5.04
CA LEU A 24 24.68 -1.48 -4.05
C LEU A 24 25.29 -1.70 -2.65
N GLU A 25 26.32 -2.54 -2.55
CA GLU A 25 26.98 -2.85 -1.28
C GLU A 25 27.63 -1.62 -0.65
N HIS A 26 28.24 -0.75 -1.46
CA HIS A 26 28.80 0.51 -0.99
C HIS A 26 27.71 1.46 -0.46
N THR A 27 26.58 1.52 -1.16
CA THR A 27 25.41 2.31 -0.78
C THR A 27 24.81 1.81 0.53
N VAL A 28 24.63 0.50 0.68
CA VAL A 28 24.14 -0.14 1.91
C VAL A 28 25.07 0.19 3.08
N LYS A 29 26.37 0.01 2.92
CA LYS A 29 27.36 0.32 3.97
C LYS A 29 27.39 1.81 4.34
N ARG A 30 27.29 2.70 3.36
CA ARG A 30 27.18 4.15 3.60
C ARG A 30 25.92 4.46 4.42
N ASN A 31 24.79 3.85 4.08
CA ASN A 31 23.53 4.05 4.80
C ASN A 31 23.62 3.53 6.24
N GLU A 32 24.32 2.42 6.50
CA GLU A 32 24.55 1.93 7.87
C GLU A 32 25.34 2.94 8.71
N LEU A 33 26.39 3.56 8.14
CA LEU A 33 27.15 4.60 8.83
C LEU A 33 26.31 5.85 9.11
N GLN A 34 25.48 6.26 8.14
CA GLN A 34 24.55 7.38 8.33
C GLN A 34 23.52 7.09 9.41
N PHE A 35 23.01 5.86 9.48
CA PHE A 35 22.10 5.44 10.54
C PHE A 35 22.75 5.55 11.91
N GLU A 36 23.99 5.06 12.08
CA GLU A 36 24.68 5.15 13.37
C GLU A 36 24.91 6.60 13.82
N ASP A 37 25.17 7.52 12.89
CA ASP A 37 25.25 8.95 13.20
C ASP A 37 23.89 9.55 13.58
N MET A 38 22.84 9.27 12.79
CA MET A 38 21.48 9.74 13.07
C MET A 38 20.93 9.18 14.39
N TRP A 39 21.25 7.93 14.72
CA TRP A 39 20.84 7.27 15.95
C TRP A 39 21.49 7.93 17.18
N LYS A 40 22.79 8.26 17.11
CA LYS A 40 23.49 8.99 18.16
C LYS A 40 22.90 10.38 18.38
N ASN A 41 22.54 11.05 17.29
CA ASN A 41 21.95 12.39 17.32
C ASN A 41 20.44 12.38 17.66
N GLY A 42 19.80 11.20 17.71
CA GLY A 42 18.37 11.05 18.03
C GLY A 42 17.43 11.65 16.98
N ILE A 43 17.87 11.70 15.72
CA ILE A 43 17.14 12.33 14.59
C ILE A 43 16.61 11.30 13.58
N VAL A 44 16.58 10.02 13.94
CA VAL A 44 16.05 8.96 13.06
C VAL A 44 14.55 9.14 12.90
N PRO A 45 14.02 9.25 11.65
CA PRO A 45 12.59 9.45 11.43
C PRO A 45 11.74 8.38 12.10
N GLY A 46 10.72 8.79 12.85
CA GLY A 46 9.83 7.87 13.60
C GLY A 46 10.43 7.30 14.89
N TRP A 47 11.71 7.54 15.14
CA TRP A 47 12.45 7.18 16.35
C TRP A 47 13.10 8.42 16.99
N GLU A 48 12.53 9.60 16.73
CA GLU A 48 12.98 10.84 17.36
C GLU A 48 12.81 10.72 18.87
N LYS A 49 13.88 10.94 19.62
CA LYS A 49 13.77 11.04 21.07
C LYS A 49 13.01 12.31 21.36
N VAL A 50 11.74 12.19 21.76
CA VAL A 50 11.06 13.28 22.46
C VAL A 50 11.98 13.63 23.62
N ARG A 51 12.42 14.90 23.69
CA ARG A 51 13.25 15.41 24.79
C ARG A 51 12.40 15.48 26.06
N ASP A 52 11.91 14.35 26.52
CA ASP A 52 11.13 14.24 27.74
C ASP A 52 12.00 13.63 28.82
N VAL A 53 12.31 14.52 29.77
CA VAL A 53 13.03 14.33 31.03
C VAL A 53 14.55 14.23 30.88
N ASP A 54 15.23 15.23 31.47
CA ASP A 54 16.68 15.33 31.59
C ASP A 54 17.35 13.97 31.83
N ASP A 55 18.10 13.48 30.84
CA ASP A 55 19.03 12.34 31.01
C ASP A 55 19.98 12.59 32.22
N ASP A 56 20.15 13.85 32.62
CA ASP A 56 20.93 14.29 33.77
C ASP A 56 20.35 13.86 35.14
N ALA A 57 19.09 13.43 35.19
CA ALA A 57 18.43 12.87 36.37
C ALA A 57 18.69 11.36 36.56
N LEU A 58 19.22 10.67 35.54
CA LEU A 58 19.58 9.25 35.62
C LEU A 58 21.00 9.10 36.18
N ILE A 59 21.09 8.98 37.51
CA ILE A 59 22.37 8.70 38.18
C ILE A 59 22.72 7.22 37.99
N ASN A 60 23.82 6.94 37.30
CA ASN A 60 24.36 5.59 37.18
C ASN A 60 25.03 5.15 38.50
N LEU A 61 24.31 4.38 39.31
CA LEU A 61 24.78 3.92 40.64
C LEU A 61 25.99 2.96 40.58
N ASN A 62 26.31 2.43 39.40
CA ASN A 62 27.47 1.55 39.20
C ASN A 62 28.80 2.30 39.16
N GLU A 63 28.79 3.60 38.88
CA GLU A 63 30.00 4.44 38.90
C GLU A 63 30.50 4.75 40.31
N PHE A 64 29.65 4.56 41.32
CA PHE A 64 29.94 4.87 42.71
C PHE A 64 30.31 3.60 43.48
N GLY A 65 31.50 3.58 44.09
CA GLY A 65 31.98 2.48 44.93
C GLY A 65 31.44 2.54 46.36
N LYS A 66 31.09 3.74 46.83
CA LYS A 66 30.50 4.00 48.15
C LYS A 66 29.35 5.01 48.04
N TRP A 67 28.45 4.97 49.02
CA TRP A 67 27.36 5.96 49.13
C TRP A 67 27.89 7.38 49.40
N GLU A 68 29.06 7.51 50.01
CA GLU A 68 29.74 8.78 50.28
C GLU A 68 29.99 9.56 48.99
N ASP A 69 30.31 8.86 47.89
CA ASP A 69 30.62 9.49 46.61
C ASP A 69 29.36 10.08 45.92
N LEU A 70 28.18 9.59 46.28
CA LEU A 70 26.90 10.15 45.81
C LEU A 70 26.58 11.49 46.47
N THR A 71 27.22 11.82 47.60
CA THR A 71 26.99 13.09 48.30
C THR A 71 27.48 14.29 47.49
N TYR A 72 28.52 14.10 46.67
CA TYR A 72 29.08 15.13 45.78
C TYR A 72 28.12 15.57 44.66
N LEU A 73 27.10 14.76 44.35
CA LEU A 73 26.08 15.08 43.34
C LEU A 73 25.09 16.17 43.79
N GLY A 74 25.04 16.44 45.09
CA GLY A 74 24.17 17.46 45.67
C GLY A 74 22.72 17.02 45.89
N LEU A 75 21.99 17.87 46.61
CA LEU A 75 20.69 17.53 47.20
C LEU A 75 19.56 17.43 46.16
N ASP A 76 19.61 18.25 45.11
CA ASP A 76 18.60 18.31 44.05
C ASP A 76 18.69 17.11 43.11
N ARG A 77 19.92 16.69 42.75
CA ARG A 77 20.14 15.53 41.88
C ARG A 77 19.76 14.22 42.58
N LEU A 78 20.12 14.08 43.86
CA LEU A 78 19.68 12.94 44.70
C LEU A 78 18.16 12.90 44.87
N LYS A 79 17.51 14.06 45.01
CA LYS A 79 16.05 14.16 45.11
C LYS A 79 15.40 13.73 43.79
N ALA A 80 15.87 14.23 42.65
CA ALA A 80 15.37 13.88 41.33
C ALA A 80 15.49 12.37 41.07
N ALA A 81 16.64 11.77 41.37
CA ALA A 81 16.85 10.33 41.20
C ALA A 81 15.96 9.47 42.12
N LEU A 82 15.79 9.87 43.39
CA LEU A 82 14.86 9.17 44.30
C LEU A 82 13.41 9.32 43.86
N GLN A 83 13.00 10.48 43.35
CA GLN A 83 11.65 10.70 42.80
C GLN A 83 11.42 9.88 41.53
N ALA A 84 12.41 9.80 40.64
CA ALA A 84 12.36 8.97 39.44
C ALA A 84 12.20 7.48 39.77
N LEU A 85 12.78 7.02 40.89
CA LEU A 85 12.60 5.67 41.43
C LEU A 85 11.32 5.50 42.28
N GLY A 86 10.52 6.56 42.47
CA GLY A 86 9.30 6.54 43.30
C GLY A 86 9.56 6.39 44.81
N MET A 87 10.78 6.69 45.28
CA MET A 87 11.20 6.57 46.68
C MET A 87 11.02 7.89 47.45
N LYS A 88 10.86 7.79 48.78
CA LYS A 88 10.73 8.96 49.67
C LYS A 88 12.04 9.74 49.74
N CYS A 89 11.96 11.05 49.50
CA CYS A 89 13.11 11.95 49.43
C CYS A 89 13.39 12.74 50.73
N GLY A 90 12.65 12.52 51.81
CA GLY A 90 12.83 13.25 53.07
C GLY A 90 14.06 12.74 53.86
N GLY A 91 14.76 13.61 54.59
CA GLY A 91 15.98 13.27 55.35
C GLY A 91 17.20 14.09 54.95
N THR A 92 18.34 13.80 55.59
CA THR A 92 19.63 14.44 55.32
C THR A 92 20.22 13.98 53.97
N LEU A 93 21.22 14.69 53.47
CA LEU A 93 21.88 14.37 52.20
C LEU A 93 22.49 12.96 52.20
N GLU A 94 23.09 12.58 53.33
CA GLU A 94 23.67 11.25 53.55
C GLU A 94 22.60 10.15 53.54
N GLU A 95 21.47 10.36 54.23
CA GLU A 95 20.36 9.40 54.26
C GLU A 95 19.71 9.22 52.88
N ARG A 96 19.75 10.23 52.02
CA ARG A 96 19.28 10.13 50.63
C ARG A 96 20.28 9.34 49.78
N ALA A 97 21.57 9.64 49.91
CA ALA A 97 22.65 8.93 49.22
C ALA A 97 22.68 7.44 49.60
N GLN A 98 22.53 7.10 50.89
CA GLN A 98 22.45 5.72 51.37
C GLN A 98 21.21 4.99 50.84
N ARG A 99 20.04 5.64 50.82
CA ARG A 99 18.82 5.03 50.24
C ARG A 99 18.96 4.77 48.75
N LEU A 100 19.52 5.72 48.02
CA LEU A 100 19.77 5.58 46.60
C LEU A 100 20.80 4.47 46.35
N PHE A 101 21.88 4.40 47.13
CA PHE A 101 22.89 3.35 47.03
C PHE A 101 22.38 1.97 47.43
N ALA A 102 21.49 1.86 48.43
CA ALA A 102 20.86 0.60 48.83
C ALA A 102 19.88 0.06 47.77
N SER A 103 19.38 0.92 46.87
CA SER A 103 18.56 0.50 45.74
C SER A 103 19.37 -0.15 44.60
N LYS A 104 20.70 -0.20 44.73
CA LYS A 104 21.64 -0.80 43.77
C LYS A 104 21.53 -2.33 43.65
N ASP A 105 20.94 -3.01 44.64
CA ASP A 105 20.95 -4.48 44.72
C ASP A 105 19.92 -5.16 43.79
N ASP A 106 20.42 -6.11 42.99
CA ASP A 106 19.83 -7.11 42.07
C ASP A 106 18.60 -6.72 41.22
N LYS A 107 17.53 -6.18 41.80
CA LYS A 107 16.31 -5.81 41.07
C LYS A 107 16.53 -4.63 40.12
N ASN A 108 17.38 -3.68 40.52
CA ASN A 108 17.69 -2.54 39.66
C ASN A 108 18.63 -2.93 38.51
N GLN A 109 19.62 -3.78 38.77
CA GLN A 109 20.48 -4.33 37.72
C GLN A 109 19.71 -5.17 36.70
N GLU A 110 18.75 -5.98 37.14
CA GLU A 110 17.88 -6.74 36.23
C GLU A 110 16.97 -5.83 35.39
N ASN A 111 16.45 -4.75 36.00
CA ASN A 111 15.65 -3.76 35.28
C ASN A 111 16.50 -2.95 34.27
N GLU A 112 17.72 -2.56 34.63
CA GLU A 112 18.69 -1.92 33.73
C GLU A 112 19.05 -2.84 32.56
N ARG A 113 19.31 -4.13 32.83
CA ARG A 113 19.55 -5.14 31.79
C ARG A 113 18.36 -5.27 30.84
N LYS A 114 17.13 -5.34 31.37
CA LYS A 114 15.91 -5.38 30.55
C LYS A 114 15.73 -4.11 29.73
N ARG A 115 16.00 -2.94 30.30
CA ARG A 115 15.95 -1.66 29.60
C ARG A 115 16.97 -1.61 28.46
N MET A 116 18.22 -1.99 28.71
CA MET A 116 19.26 -2.09 27.68
C MET A 116 18.90 -3.12 26.60
N MET A 117 18.34 -4.27 26.98
CA MET A 117 17.88 -5.27 26.02
C MET A 117 16.74 -4.75 25.14
N ASN A 118 15.80 -4.00 25.71
CA ASN A 118 14.72 -3.37 24.95
C ASN A 118 15.23 -2.26 24.04
N LEU A 119 16.12 -1.40 24.53
CA LEU A 119 16.78 -0.37 23.70
C LEU A 119 17.54 -0.98 22.53
N ASN A 120 18.22 -2.11 22.73
CA ASN A 120 18.88 -2.82 21.65
C ASN A 120 17.87 -3.37 20.64
N LYS A 121 16.76 -3.98 21.09
CA LYS A 121 15.69 -4.45 20.19
C LYS A 121 15.06 -3.30 19.41
N GLU A 122 14.80 -2.17 20.04
CA GLU A 122 14.29 -0.96 19.39
C GLU A 122 15.29 -0.44 18.36
N LYS A 123 16.58 -0.39 18.69
CA LYS A 123 17.65 -0.04 17.75
C LYS A 123 17.68 -0.99 16.55
N ASP A 124 17.57 -2.30 16.77
CA ASP A 124 17.57 -3.30 15.71
C ASP A 124 16.38 -3.12 14.75
N ILE A 125 15.18 -2.81 15.29
CA ILE A 125 13.99 -2.52 14.50
C ILE A 125 14.17 -1.24 13.70
N ALA A 126 14.59 -0.15 14.36
CA ALA A 126 14.84 1.14 13.73
C ALA A 126 15.87 1.03 12.59
N GLN A 127 16.91 0.23 12.79
CA GLN A 127 17.92 -0.03 11.77
C GLN A 127 17.32 -0.76 10.56
N LEU A 128 16.49 -1.78 10.79
CA LEU A 128 15.82 -2.50 9.70
C LEU A 128 14.86 -1.60 8.93
N GLU A 129 14.04 -0.79 9.62
CA GLU A 129 13.13 0.16 8.98
C GLU A 129 13.88 1.18 8.13
N TYR A 130 14.97 1.74 8.66
CA TYR A 130 15.82 2.67 7.91
C TYR A 130 16.42 2.02 6.66
N LYS A 131 16.94 0.79 6.78
CA LYS A 131 17.48 0.03 5.66
C LYS A 131 16.42 -0.22 4.58
N ILE A 132 15.22 -0.64 4.99
CA ILE A 132 14.10 -0.88 4.07
C ILE A 132 13.72 0.40 3.35
N ALA A 133 13.57 1.52 4.08
CA ALA A 133 13.25 2.82 3.48
C ALA A 133 14.27 3.22 2.40
N LYS A 134 15.57 3.03 2.67
CA LYS A 134 16.62 3.32 1.69
C LYS A 134 16.63 2.38 0.50
N LEU A 135 16.30 1.10 0.70
CA LEU A 135 16.15 0.17 -0.42
C LEU A 135 14.91 0.49 -1.25
N THR A 136 13.80 0.93 -0.64
CA THR A 136 12.59 1.33 -1.36
C THR A 136 12.81 2.57 -2.20
N ASP A 137 13.63 3.54 -1.75
CA ASP A 137 14.03 4.71 -2.54
C ASP A 137 14.68 4.31 -3.87
N LEU A 138 15.42 3.18 -3.91
CA LEU A 138 16.07 2.68 -5.12
C LEU A 138 15.10 2.00 -6.10
N VAL A 139 13.92 1.59 -5.63
CA VAL A 139 12.93 0.83 -6.42
C VAL A 139 11.55 1.49 -6.47
N ASP A 140 11.49 2.80 -6.23
CA ASP A 140 10.22 3.54 -6.18
C ASP A 140 9.41 3.40 -7.48
N ASP A 141 10.08 3.49 -8.64
CA ASP A 141 9.47 3.27 -9.95
C ASP A 141 8.81 1.89 -10.06
N GLN A 142 9.52 0.83 -9.63
CA GLN A 142 9.00 -0.54 -9.68
C GLN A 142 7.82 -0.73 -8.73
N ILE A 143 7.86 -0.08 -7.55
CA ILE A 143 6.75 -0.07 -6.59
C ILE A 143 5.53 0.64 -7.19
N TYR A 144 5.73 1.77 -7.85
CA TYR A 144 4.67 2.51 -8.51
C TYR A 144 4.03 1.69 -9.64
N GLU A 145 4.83 1.06 -10.49
CA GLU A 145 4.35 0.19 -11.57
C GLU A 145 3.57 -1.01 -11.03
N THR A 146 4.03 -1.63 -9.94
CA THR A 146 3.30 -2.76 -9.33
C THR A 146 1.96 -2.32 -8.73
N LYS A 147 1.89 -1.13 -8.11
CA LYS A 147 0.60 -0.58 -7.64
C LYS A 147 -0.39 -0.39 -8.79
N ILE A 148 0.05 0.17 -9.91
CA ILE A 148 -0.80 0.31 -11.11
C ILE A 148 -1.26 -1.06 -11.62
N ASN A 149 -0.35 -2.03 -11.69
CA ASN A 149 -0.71 -3.37 -12.16
C ASN A 149 -1.74 -4.06 -11.25
N LEU A 150 -1.61 -3.89 -9.93
CA LEU A 150 -2.60 -4.36 -8.97
C LEU A 150 -3.97 -3.71 -9.19
N GLN A 151 -4.02 -2.39 -9.37
CA GLN A 151 -5.27 -1.69 -9.69
C GLN A 151 -5.90 -2.19 -10.98
N ARG A 152 -5.11 -2.40 -12.04
CA ARG A 152 -5.60 -2.97 -13.31
C ARG A 152 -6.12 -4.39 -13.14
N LYS A 153 -5.46 -5.21 -12.32
CA LYS A 153 -5.89 -6.60 -12.04
C LYS A 153 -7.18 -6.62 -11.22
N GLN A 154 -7.28 -5.75 -10.22
CA GLN A 154 -8.49 -5.60 -9.41
C GLN A 154 -9.68 -5.16 -10.27
N ALA A 155 -9.49 -4.19 -11.17
CA ALA A 155 -10.54 -3.73 -12.08
C ALA A 155 -11.05 -4.82 -13.03
N ARG A 156 -10.21 -5.80 -13.40
CA ARG A 156 -10.62 -6.98 -14.17
C ARG A 156 -11.43 -7.95 -13.33
N TYR A 157 -10.95 -8.27 -12.14
CA TYR A 157 -11.66 -9.18 -11.22
C TYR A 157 -13.06 -8.66 -10.85
N THR A 158 -13.20 -7.36 -10.61
CA THR A 158 -14.51 -6.75 -10.34
C THR A 158 -15.45 -6.75 -11.55
N LEU A 159 -14.90 -6.83 -12.77
CA LEU A 159 -15.70 -6.92 -13.99
C LEU A 159 -16.18 -8.36 -14.20
N ASP A 160 -15.30 -9.35 -13.97
CA ASP A 160 -15.66 -10.78 -14.04
C ASP A 160 -16.68 -11.17 -12.95
N GLU A 161 -16.57 -10.68 -11.70
CA GLU A 161 -17.60 -10.91 -10.66
C GLU A 161 -18.96 -10.28 -11.00
N SER A 162 -18.99 -9.24 -11.85
CA SER A 162 -20.26 -8.65 -12.33
C SER A 162 -20.88 -9.40 -13.52
N ASP A 163 -20.15 -10.35 -14.10
CA ASP A 163 -20.63 -11.25 -15.16
C ASP A 163 -20.92 -12.68 -14.63
N GLU A 164 -20.74 -12.95 -13.32
CA GLU A 164 -21.04 -14.24 -12.65
C GLU A 164 -22.52 -14.48 -12.32
N ASP A 165 -23.44 -13.59 -12.72
CA ASP A 165 -24.90 -13.86 -12.72
C ASP A 165 -25.34 -14.70 -13.95
N SER A 166 -24.44 -15.50 -14.51
CA SER A 166 -24.73 -16.46 -15.58
C SER A 166 -23.99 -17.77 -15.33
N MET A 167 -24.27 -18.37 -14.16
CA MET A 167 -24.18 -19.80 -13.99
C MET A 167 -25.24 -20.46 -14.88
N ASP A 168 -24.85 -21.05 -16.01
CA ASP A 168 -25.65 -22.09 -16.64
C ASP A 168 -24.75 -23.29 -16.95
N GLU A 169 -25.22 -24.42 -16.46
CA GLU A 169 -24.62 -25.74 -16.41
C GLU A 169 -24.29 -26.28 -17.81
N GLU A 170 -23.05 -26.71 -18.04
CA GLU A 170 -22.71 -27.49 -19.23
C GLU A 170 -23.09 -28.97 -19.02
N GLU A 171 -24.28 -29.36 -19.50
CA GLU A 171 -24.60 -30.75 -19.84
C GLU A 171 -25.18 -30.88 -21.26
N SER A 172 -24.52 -31.71 -22.08
CA SER A 172 -25.05 -32.45 -23.25
C SER A 172 -25.50 -31.60 -24.46
N ASP A 173 -25.55 -32.02 -25.72
CA ASP A 173 -25.07 -33.10 -26.59
C ASP A 173 -25.39 -32.59 -28.02
N ASP A 174 -24.83 -33.21 -29.07
CA ASP A 174 -24.99 -32.86 -30.50
C ASP A 174 -26.43 -32.46 -30.93
N ASP A 175 -26.62 -31.27 -31.53
CA ASP A 175 -27.64 -31.05 -32.57
C ASP A 175 -27.29 -29.87 -33.50
N ASP A 176 -27.07 -30.19 -34.78
CA ASP A 176 -26.85 -29.26 -35.90
C ASP A 176 -28.19 -28.61 -36.33
N GLY A 177 -28.72 -27.71 -35.51
CA GLY A 177 -30.00 -27.07 -35.83
C GLY A 177 -30.33 -25.83 -35.00
N ILE A 178 -29.96 -24.65 -35.52
CA ILE A 178 -30.22 -23.30 -34.96
C ILE A 178 -29.17 -22.88 -33.90
N PRO A 179 -28.22 -21.99 -34.27
CA PRO A 179 -27.29 -21.41 -33.30
C PRO A 179 -28.05 -20.73 -32.15
N TYR A 180 -27.79 -21.18 -30.92
CA TYR A 180 -28.38 -20.66 -29.70
C TYR A 180 -28.15 -19.13 -29.61
N ASN A 181 -29.23 -18.36 -29.82
CA ASN A 181 -29.23 -16.88 -29.80
C ASN A 181 -30.15 -16.32 -28.70
N PRO A 182 -29.86 -16.62 -27.42
CA PRO A 182 -30.74 -16.26 -26.30
C PRO A 182 -30.92 -14.75 -26.12
N LYS A 183 -29.94 -13.96 -26.56
CA LYS A 183 -29.97 -12.47 -26.52
C LYS A 183 -30.57 -11.86 -27.79
N ASN A 184 -31.09 -12.68 -28.70
CA ASN A 184 -31.65 -12.30 -30.00
C ASN A 184 -30.78 -11.27 -30.75
N LEU A 185 -29.46 -11.47 -30.69
CA LEU A 185 -28.47 -10.62 -31.34
C LEU A 185 -28.62 -10.69 -32.85
N PRO A 186 -28.34 -9.59 -33.58
CA PRO A 186 -28.27 -9.62 -35.03
C PRO A 186 -27.29 -10.71 -35.51
N LEU A 187 -27.68 -11.45 -36.55
CA LEU A 187 -26.81 -12.48 -37.12
C LEU A 187 -25.74 -11.83 -38.00
N GLY A 188 -24.51 -12.30 -37.89
CA GLY A 188 -23.41 -11.89 -38.76
C GLY A 188 -23.50 -12.51 -40.15
N TYR A 189 -22.51 -12.23 -40.99
CA TYR A 189 -22.40 -12.84 -42.33
C TYR A 189 -22.21 -14.36 -42.30
N ASP A 190 -21.76 -14.91 -41.16
CA ASP A 190 -21.57 -16.34 -40.88
C ASP A 190 -22.87 -17.02 -40.39
N GLY A 191 -24.00 -16.30 -40.33
CA GLY A 191 -25.28 -16.82 -39.83
C GLY A 191 -25.32 -17.06 -38.31
N LYS A 192 -24.20 -16.88 -37.60
CA LYS A 192 -24.09 -16.95 -36.15
C LYS A 192 -24.38 -15.58 -35.48
N PRO A 193 -24.88 -15.56 -34.23
CA PRO A 193 -25.07 -14.33 -33.47
C PRO A 193 -23.76 -13.54 -33.38
N ILE A 194 -23.80 -12.24 -33.67
CA ILE A 194 -22.59 -11.41 -33.50
C ILE A 194 -22.15 -11.39 -32.03
N PRO A 195 -20.83 -11.36 -31.75
CA PRO A 195 -20.34 -11.21 -30.39
C PRO A 195 -20.92 -9.97 -29.70
N TYR A 196 -21.28 -10.10 -28.41
CA TYR A 196 -21.96 -9.04 -27.66
C TYR A 196 -21.16 -7.74 -27.54
N TRP A 197 -19.82 -7.83 -27.48
CA TRP A 197 -18.96 -6.64 -27.49
C TRP A 197 -19.03 -5.88 -28.81
N LEU A 198 -19.20 -6.58 -29.94
CA LEU A 198 -19.33 -5.96 -31.26
C LEU A 198 -20.70 -5.27 -31.39
N TYR A 199 -21.73 -5.86 -30.80
CA TYR A 199 -23.06 -5.25 -30.65
C TYR A 199 -23.03 -3.95 -29.84
N LYS A 200 -22.30 -3.92 -28.72
CA LYS A 200 -22.07 -2.69 -27.92
C LYS A 200 -21.21 -1.67 -28.67
N LEU A 201 -20.10 -2.08 -29.26
CA LEU A 201 -19.16 -1.21 -29.98
C LEU A 201 -19.84 -0.46 -31.13
N HIS A 202 -20.64 -1.16 -31.93
CA HIS A 202 -21.39 -0.56 -33.04
C HIS A 202 -22.72 0.07 -32.62
N GLN A 203 -22.99 0.17 -31.32
CA GLN A 203 -24.17 0.85 -30.77
C GLN A 203 -25.51 0.26 -31.29
N LEU A 204 -25.51 -1.03 -31.65
CA LEU A 204 -26.67 -1.73 -32.19
C LEU A 204 -27.80 -1.91 -31.16
N HIS A 205 -27.53 -1.61 -29.88
CA HIS A 205 -28.50 -1.61 -28.78
C HIS A 205 -29.36 -0.35 -28.69
N PHE A 206 -29.01 0.72 -29.40
CA PHE A 206 -29.86 1.90 -29.49
C PHE A 206 -30.83 1.75 -30.65
N THR A 207 -32.11 1.85 -30.33
CA THR A 207 -33.20 1.79 -31.31
C THR A 207 -33.59 3.21 -31.69
N TYR A 208 -33.58 3.51 -32.99
CA TYR A 208 -34.01 4.78 -33.57
C TYR A 208 -35.29 4.57 -34.38
N GLU A 209 -36.23 5.50 -34.30
CA GLU A 209 -37.49 5.40 -35.03
C GLU A 209 -37.52 6.48 -36.13
N CYS A 210 -37.91 6.10 -37.35
CA CYS A 210 -38.11 7.05 -38.45
C CYS A 210 -39.59 7.31 -38.68
N GLU A 211 -40.04 8.52 -38.42
CA GLU A 211 -41.44 8.94 -38.55
C GLU A 211 -41.94 8.90 -40.00
N ILE A 212 -41.08 9.27 -40.96
CA ILE A 212 -41.40 9.25 -42.40
C ILE A 212 -41.58 7.81 -42.92
N CYS A 213 -40.90 6.84 -42.30
CA CYS A 213 -40.99 5.42 -42.65
C CYS A 213 -42.12 4.69 -41.90
N GLY A 214 -43.06 5.41 -41.27
CA GLY A 214 -44.14 4.82 -40.49
C GLY A 214 -43.68 4.28 -39.14
N ASN A 215 -42.85 5.04 -38.43
CA ASN A 215 -42.23 4.69 -37.14
C ASN A 215 -41.46 3.36 -37.19
N TYR A 216 -40.85 3.05 -38.33
CA TYR A 216 -40.02 1.87 -38.46
C TYR A 216 -38.76 2.02 -37.59
N LYS A 217 -38.45 0.96 -36.85
CA LYS A 217 -37.35 0.93 -35.88
C LYS A 217 -36.07 0.42 -36.55
N TYR A 218 -34.99 1.18 -36.41
CA TYR A 218 -33.66 0.87 -36.89
C TYR A 218 -32.71 0.69 -35.70
N ASN A 219 -31.96 -0.40 -35.71
CA ASN A 219 -31.01 -0.72 -34.65
C ASN A 219 -29.62 -0.15 -35.00
N GLY A 220 -29.19 0.82 -34.21
CA GLY A 220 -27.88 1.45 -34.30
C GLY A 220 -27.80 2.66 -35.24
N PRO A 221 -26.87 3.60 -34.98
CA PRO A 221 -26.75 4.85 -35.73
C PRO A 221 -26.45 4.62 -37.22
N LYS A 222 -25.63 3.62 -37.55
CA LYS A 222 -25.23 3.33 -38.93
C LYS A 222 -26.39 2.83 -39.79
N ALA A 223 -27.23 1.94 -39.24
CA ALA A 223 -28.45 1.50 -39.92
C ALA A 223 -29.41 2.66 -40.12
N PHE A 224 -29.57 3.51 -39.11
CA PHE A 224 -30.37 4.73 -39.20
C PHE A 224 -29.77 5.81 -40.12
N GLN A 225 -28.48 5.80 -40.44
CA GLN A 225 -27.97 6.72 -41.48
C GLN A 225 -28.17 6.15 -42.88
N ASN A 226 -27.95 4.85 -43.05
CA ASN A 226 -28.10 4.20 -44.35
C ASN A 226 -29.56 4.24 -44.84
N HIS A 227 -30.54 4.19 -43.93
CA HIS A 227 -31.94 4.12 -44.33
C HIS A 227 -32.45 5.34 -45.14
N PHE A 228 -31.81 6.51 -45.03
CA PHE A 228 -32.17 7.69 -45.83
C PHE A 228 -32.03 7.44 -47.34
N SER A 229 -31.09 6.58 -47.73
CA SER A 229 -30.87 6.16 -49.11
C SER A 229 -31.71 4.96 -49.55
N GLU A 230 -32.44 4.32 -48.62
CA GLU A 230 -33.25 3.15 -48.92
C GLU A 230 -34.58 3.53 -49.59
N TRP A 231 -35.11 2.60 -50.39
CA TRP A 231 -36.36 2.78 -51.10
C TRP A 231 -37.53 3.16 -50.19
N ARG A 232 -37.60 2.60 -48.96
CA ARG A 232 -38.69 2.88 -48.01
C ARG A 232 -38.74 4.36 -47.63
N HIS A 233 -37.59 4.94 -47.31
CA HIS A 233 -37.50 6.35 -46.96
C HIS A 233 -37.75 7.24 -48.18
N ALA A 234 -37.16 6.89 -49.33
CA ALA A 234 -37.40 7.60 -50.59
C ALA A 234 -38.88 7.60 -51.00
N HIS A 235 -39.60 6.49 -50.75
CA HIS A 235 -41.02 6.38 -51.00
C HIS A 235 -41.84 7.24 -50.02
N GLY A 236 -41.50 7.23 -48.73
CA GLY A 236 -42.11 8.11 -47.73
C GLY A 236 -41.97 9.59 -48.11
N MET A 237 -40.77 10.00 -48.52
CA MET A 237 -40.50 11.35 -49.03
C MET A 237 -41.31 11.69 -50.28
N ARG A 238 -41.46 10.74 -51.21
CA ARG A 238 -42.30 10.90 -52.41
C ARG A 238 -43.78 11.09 -52.06
N CYS A 239 -44.32 10.35 -51.09
CA CYS A 239 -45.70 10.50 -50.63
C CYS A 239 -45.96 11.87 -49.99
N LEU A 240 -44.93 12.48 -49.40
CA LEU A 240 -44.97 13.84 -48.85
C LEU A 240 -44.69 14.94 -49.89
N GLY A 241 -44.35 14.56 -51.14
CA GLY A 241 -44.04 15.50 -52.21
C GLY A 241 -42.67 16.18 -52.10
N ILE A 242 -41.76 15.67 -51.28
CA ILE A 242 -40.41 16.23 -51.06
C ILE A 242 -39.40 15.43 -51.91
N PRO A 243 -38.51 16.07 -52.69
CA PRO A 243 -37.47 15.36 -53.42
C PRO A 243 -36.44 14.74 -52.46
N ASN A 244 -36.10 13.47 -52.67
CA ASN A 244 -35.08 12.77 -51.90
C ASN A 244 -33.69 13.07 -52.47
N THR A 245 -33.13 14.22 -52.12
CA THR A 245 -31.75 14.62 -52.45
C THR A 245 -30.87 14.47 -51.21
N ALA A 246 -29.64 13.98 -51.40
CA ALA A 246 -28.61 13.96 -50.36
C ALA A 246 -28.17 15.37 -49.96
#